data_AF-A0A2S7QGT0-F1
#
_entry.id   AF-A0A2S7QGT0-F1
#
_cell.length_a   1.000
_cell.length_b   1.000
_cell.length_c   1.000
_cell.angle_alpha   90.00
_cell.angle_beta   90.00
_cell.angle_gamma   90.00
#
_symmetry.space_group_name_H-M   'P 1'
#
loop_
_entity.id
_entity.type
_entity.pdbx_description
1 polymer ?
#
loop_
_entity_poly.entity_id
_entity_poly.type
_entity_poly.pdbx_seq_one_letter_code
_entity_poly.pdbx_strand_id
1 'polypeptide(L)'
;MAWDEVRKICLDYTVHGLSIISQLARDSTSPFRFMYVSGSASERDQSKKPMFLGDYLLMRGQVETKVLDFAKDSGGAMEACVAKPGMIDGPGRQGLIQRAVINAGHSLIRFPKVDVKEVAATLLDQAMNGFEKETLENEDLIRIGQKVLSAQEKSS
;
A
#
# COMPACT_ATOMS: atom_id res chain seq x y z
N MET A 1 -19.78 9.66 -2.18
CA MET A 1 -18.68 10.62 -2.41
C MET A 1 -18.59 10.87 -3.91
N ALA A 2 -18.43 12.11 -4.35
CA ALA A 2 -18.29 12.42 -5.77
C ALA A 2 -16.95 11.89 -6.31
N TRP A 3 -16.88 11.54 -7.60
CA TRP A 3 -15.67 10.97 -8.19
C TRP A 3 -14.46 11.90 -8.10
N ASP A 4 -14.66 13.20 -8.33
CA ASP A 4 -13.59 14.20 -8.21
C ASP A 4 -13.04 14.29 -6.78
N GLU A 5 -13.91 14.14 -5.78
CA GLU A 5 -13.51 14.09 -4.37
C GLU A 5 -12.65 12.83 -4.09
N VAL A 6 -13.04 11.67 -4.64
CA VAL A 6 -12.26 10.43 -4.53
C VAL A 6 -10.89 10.59 -5.19
N ARG A 7 -10.82 11.17 -6.40
CA ARG A 7 -9.56 11.43 -7.09
C ARG A 7 -8.69 12.42 -6.30
N LYS A 8 -9.26 13.52 -5.83
CA LYS A 8 -8.56 14.51 -5.02
C LYS A 8 -7.92 13.88 -3.78
N ILE A 9 -8.66 13.06 -3.06
CA ILE A 9 -8.19 12.40 -1.83
C ILE A 9 -7.13 11.33 -2.13
N CYS A 10 -7.40 10.44 -3.10
CA CYS A 10 -6.56 9.26 -3.31
C CYS A 10 -5.36 9.49 -4.22
N LEU A 11 -5.47 10.40 -5.18
CA LEU A 11 -4.45 10.70 -6.18
C LEU A 11 -3.76 12.02 -5.87
N ASP A 12 -4.50 13.12 -5.85
CA ASP A 12 -3.89 14.45 -5.84
C ASP A 12 -3.17 14.70 -4.52
N TYR A 13 -3.77 14.38 -3.38
CA TYR A 13 -3.10 14.52 -2.08
C TYR A 13 -1.87 13.63 -1.93
N THR A 14 -1.90 12.40 -2.45
CA THR A 14 -0.73 11.51 -2.42
C THR A 14 0.42 12.09 -3.24
N VAL A 15 0.16 12.49 -4.48
CA VAL A 15 1.18 13.05 -5.37
C VAL A 15 1.71 14.38 -4.84
N HIS A 16 0.84 15.23 -4.31
CA HIS A 16 1.23 16.51 -3.74
C HIS A 16 2.06 16.31 -2.47
N GLY A 17 1.64 15.42 -1.57
CA GLY A 17 2.40 15.09 -0.35
C GLY A 17 3.79 14.55 -0.68
N LEU A 18 3.90 13.67 -1.67
CA LEU A 18 5.19 13.15 -2.15
C LEU A 18 6.11 14.26 -2.65
N SER A 19 5.58 15.15 -3.49
CA SER A 19 6.30 16.30 -4.01
C SER A 19 6.81 17.21 -2.89
N ILE A 20 5.97 17.55 -1.92
CA ILE A 20 6.38 18.40 -0.79
C ILE A 20 7.46 17.73 0.05
N ILE A 21 7.29 16.46 0.41
CA ILE A 21 8.25 15.72 1.25
C ILE A 21 9.62 15.64 0.55
N SER A 22 9.65 15.44 -0.76
CA SER A 22 10.89 15.35 -1.53
C SER A 22 11.73 16.63 -1.53
N GLN A 23 11.09 17.79 -1.33
CA GLN A 23 11.73 19.10 -1.33
C GLN A 23 12.27 19.49 0.06
N LEU A 24 11.92 18.74 1.11
CA LEU A 24 12.39 19.02 2.45
C LEU A 24 13.89 18.74 2.54
N ALA A 25 14.64 19.69 3.09
CA ALA A 25 16.05 19.49 3.38
C ALA A 25 16.22 18.30 4.34
N ARG A 26 17.18 17.43 4.03
CA ARG A 26 17.49 16.27 4.87
C ARG A 26 18.96 16.28 5.23
N ASP A 27 19.24 16.09 6.51
CA ASP A 27 20.60 15.97 7.05
C ASP A 27 21.21 14.57 6.86
N SER A 28 20.54 13.70 6.08
CA SER A 28 20.96 12.32 5.85
C SER A 28 21.41 12.11 4.41
N THR A 29 22.49 11.33 4.24
CA THR A 29 22.95 10.82 2.94
C THR A 29 22.15 9.63 2.46
N SER A 30 21.34 8.98 3.31
CA SER A 30 20.48 7.86 2.92
C SER A 30 19.24 8.35 2.17
N PRO A 31 18.73 7.60 1.17
CA PRO A 31 17.52 7.97 0.44
C PRO A 31 16.30 8.04 1.38
N PHE A 32 15.35 8.92 1.07
CA PHE A 32 14.06 8.94 1.77
C PHE A 32 13.23 7.75 1.29
N ARG A 33 12.71 6.94 2.20
CA ARG A 33 11.92 5.75 1.86
C ARG A 33 10.44 6.03 2.02
N PHE A 34 9.72 6.06 0.90
CA PHE A 34 8.29 6.28 0.86
C PHE A 34 7.55 4.98 0.56
N MET A 35 6.62 4.58 1.45
CA MET A 35 5.77 3.42 1.23
C MET A 35 4.34 3.85 0.93
N TYR A 36 3.81 3.45 -0.23
CA TYR A 36 2.41 3.66 -0.58
C TYR A 36 1.59 2.39 -0.30
N VAL A 37 0.57 2.51 0.54
CA VAL A 37 -0.37 1.42 0.81
C VAL A 37 -1.52 1.46 -0.20
N SER A 38 -1.42 0.59 -1.20
CA SER A 38 -2.42 0.42 -2.25
C SER A 38 -3.47 -0.63 -1.84
N GLY A 39 -3.75 -1.61 -2.69
CA GLY A 39 -4.64 -2.73 -2.43
C GLY A 39 -4.49 -3.80 -3.51
N SER A 40 -4.69 -5.07 -3.15
CA SER A 40 -4.44 -6.23 -4.01
C SER A 40 -5.13 -6.19 -5.37
N ALA A 41 -6.32 -5.57 -5.45
CA ALA A 41 -7.11 -5.48 -6.69
C ALA A 41 -6.74 -4.28 -7.59
N SER A 42 -5.79 -3.44 -7.20
CA SER A 42 -5.41 -2.26 -7.99
C SER A 42 -4.70 -2.66 -9.27
N GLU A 43 -5.00 -1.97 -10.38
CA GLU A 43 -4.50 -2.30 -11.72
C GLU A 43 -3.77 -1.10 -12.32
N ARG A 44 -2.47 -1.29 -12.62
CA ARG A 44 -1.62 -0.24 -13.20
C ARG A 44 -1.84 -0.10 -14.70
N ASP A 45 -2.17 -1.18 -15.39
CA ASP A 45 -2.47 -1.17 -16.82
C ASP A 45 -3.82 -0.48 -17.07
N GLN A 46 -3.76 0.76 -17.53
CA GLN A 46 -4.93 1.59 -17.75
C GLN A 46 -5.85 1.06 -18.87
N SER A 47 -5.40 0.08 -19.66
CA SER A 47 -6.23 -0.61 -20.64
C SER A 47 -7.06 -1.77 -20.06
N LYS A 48 -6.71 -2.25 -18.86
CA LYS A 48 -7.34 -3.43 -18.22
C LYS A 48 -8.37 -3.01 -17.18
N LYS A 49 -9.46 -2.38 -17.61
CA LYS A 49 -10.52 -1.94 -16.68
C LYS A 49 -11.25 -3.12 -16.02
N PRO A 50 -11.21 -3.28 -14.68
CA PRO A 50 -11.98 -4.31 -13.99
C PRO A 50 -13.50 -4.07 -14.10
N MET A 51 -14.29 -5.13 -14.11
CA MET A 51 -15.76 -5.04 -14.19
C MET A 51 -16.40 -4.40 -12.94
N PHE A 52 -15.77 -4.57 -11.77
CA PHE A 52 -16.24 -4.01 -10.50
C PHE A 52 -15.26 -2.95 -10.00
N LEU A 53 -15.79 -1.79 -9.58
CA LEU A 53 -14.99 -0.65 -9.12
C LEU A 53 -13.90 -0.21 -10.12
N GLY A 54 -14.11 -0.44 -11.42
CA GLY A 54 -13.05 -0.36 -12.43
C GLY A 54 -12.30 0.98 -12.44
N ASP A 55 -13.01 2.11 -12.48
CA ASP A 55 -12.37 3.43 -12.47
C ASP A 55 -11.58 3.69 -11.18
N TYR A 56 -12.08 3.21 -10.05
CA TYR A 56 -11.39 3.31 -8.77
C TYR A 56 -10.12 2.46 -8.74
N LEU A 57 -10.18 1.20 -9.20
CA LEU A 57 -9.03 0.29 -9.22
C LEU A 57 -7.94 0.73 -10.21
N LEU A 58 -8.34 1.28 -11.36
CA LEU A 58 -7.41 1.92 -12.31
C LEU A 58 -6.78 3.18 -11.72
N MET A 59 -7.57 4.03 -11.04
CA MET A 59 -7.04 5.21 -10.35
C MET A 59 -6.03 4.82 -9.27
N ARG A 60 -6.31 3.79 -8.46
CA ARG A 60 -5.35 3.29 -7.46
C ARG A 60 -4.05 2.85 -8.12
N GLY A 61 -4.12 2.11 -9.23
CA GLY A 61 -2.92 1.75 -9.99
C GLY A 61 -2.20 2.95 -10.62
N GLN A 62 -2.94 4.00 -11.04
CA GLN A 62 -2.34 5.26 -11.47
C GLN A 62 -1.53 5.91 -10.34
N VAL A 63 -2.01 5.86 -9.10
CA VAL A 63 -1.26 6.36 -7.93
C VAL A 63 0.03 5.55 -7.74
N GLU A 64 -0.05 4.22 -7.82
CA GLU A 64 1.12 3.34 -7.70
C GLU A 64 2.19 3.73 -8.72
N THR A 65 1.81 3.85 -10.00
CA THR A 65 2.74 4.25 -11.07
C THR A 65 3.37 5.61 -10.77
N LYS A 66 2.58 6.62 -10.38
CA LYS A 66 3.12 7.96 -10.07
C LYS A 66 4.11 7.95 -8.91
N VAL A 67 3.84 7.17 -7.86
CA VAL A 67 4.75 7.06 -6.70
C VAL A 67 6.08 6.43 -7.12
N LEU A 68 6.02 5.38 -7.94
CA LEU A 68 7.21 4.67 -8.40
C LEU A 68 8.02 5.50 -9.40
N ASP A 69 7.36 6.17 -10.34
CA ASP A 69 8.00 7.07 -11.30
C ASP A 69 8.69 8.22 -10.58
N PHE A 70 8.05 8.81 -9.57
CA PHE A 70 8.66 9.87 -8.77
C PHE A 70 9.98 9.41 -8.10
N ALA A 71 10.02 8.19 -7.56
CA ALA A 71 11.24 7.64 -6.98
C ALA A 71 12.33 7.42 -8.03
N LYS A 72 11.97 6.89 -9.21
CA LYS A 72 12.90 6.71 -10.34
C LYS A 72 13.50 8.04 -10.79
N ASP A 73 12.67 9.07 -10.88
CA ASP A 73 13.07 10.40 -11.34
C ASP A 73 13.83 11.21 -10.28
N SER A 74 13.88 10.72 -9.03
CA SER A 74 14.53 11.42 -7.90
C SER A 74 16.06 11.43 -7.94
N GLY A 75 16.69 10.71 -8.88
CA GLY A 75 18.15 10.58 -8.96
C GLY A 75 18.77 9.91 -7.72
N GLY A 76 18.01 9.05 -7.03
CA GLY A 76 18.45 8.36 -5.82
C GLY A 76 18.21 9.13 -4.52
N ALA A 77 17.58 10.31 -4.56
CA ALA A 77 17.18 11.03 -3.35
C ALA A 77 16.03 10.33 -2.60
N MET A 78 15.24 9.53 -3.31
CA MET A 78 14.09 8.81 -2.78
C MET A 78 14.01 7.38 -3.33
N GLU A 79 13.60 6.46 -2.47
CA GLU A 79 13.16 5.12 -2.83
C GLU A 79 11.65 5.03 -2.56
N ALA A 80 10.92 4.31 -3.41
CA ALA A 80 9.52 3.99 -3.15
C ALA A 80 9.22 2.50 -3.24
N CYS A 81 8.25 2.07 -2.43
CA CYS A 81 7.69 0.74 -2.45
C CYS A 81 6.16 0.81 -2.37
N VAL A 82 5.49 -0.06 -3.10
CA VAL A 82 4.04 -0.23 -3.05
C VAL A 82 3.70 -1.48 -2.24
N ALA A 83 2.89 -1.34 -1.20
CA ALA A 83 2.29 -2.47 -0.50
C ALA A 83 0.86 -2.70 -1.00
N LYS A 84 0.54 -3.93 -1.40
CA LYS A 84 -0.79 -4.32 -1.92
C LYS A 84 -1.47 -5.31 -0.97
N PRO A 85 -1.91 -4.87 0.22
CA PRO A 85 -2.64 -5.75 1.13
C PRO A 85 -3.96 -6.20 0.50
N GLY A 86 -4.37 -7.41 0.85
CA GLY A 86 -5.75 -7.86 0.70
C GLY A 86 -6.66 -7.30 1.78
N MET A 87 -7.64 -8.07 2.22
CA MET A 87 -8.50 -7.72 3.34
C MET A 87 -7.68 -7.70 4.64
N ILE A 88 -7.63 -6.55 5.30
CA ILE A 88 -6.90 -6.39 6.56
C ILE A 88 -7.80 -6.76 7.74
N ASP A 89 -7.42 -7.80 8.47
CA ASP A 89 -8.07 -8.25 9.71
C ASP A 89 -7.39 -7.64 10.95
N GLY A 90 -8.12 -7.49 12.07
CA GLY A 90 -7.56 -7.00 13.33
C GLY A 90 -8.60 -6.59 14.37
N PRO A 91 -8.22 -6.43 15.65
CA PRO A 91 -9.12 -6.03 16.72
C PRO A 91 -9.77 -4.67 16.43
N GLY A 92 -11.07 -4.55 16.71
CA GLY A 92 -11.86 -3.31 16.49
C GLY A 92 -12.31 -3.06 15.05
N ARG A 93 -11.95 -3.91 14.07
CA ARG A 93 -12.37 -3.77 12.66
C ARG A 93 -13.67 -4.53 12.31
N GLN A 94 -14.25 -5.32 13.21
CA GLN A 94 -15.46 -6.11 12.93
C GLN A 94 -16.79 -5.30 12.95
N GLY A 95 -16.85 -4.19 12.22
CA GLY A 95 -18.11 -3.46 12.00
C GLY A 95 -19.07 -4.21 11.07
N LEU A 96 -20.39 -3.98 11.22
CA LEU A 96 -21.45 -4.58 10.40
C LEU A 96 -21.25 -4.37 8.88
N ILE A 97 -20.63 -3.26 8.48
CA ILE A 97 -20.35 -2.90 7.08
C ILE A 97 -19.25 -3.79 6.48
N GLN A 98 -18.18 -4.09 7.25
CA GLN A 98 -17.13 -5.00 6.78
C GLN A 98 -17.69 -6.41 6.63
N ARG A 99 -18.57 -6.85 7.55
CA ARG A 99 -19.33 -8.11 7.42
C ARG A 99 -20.23 -8.16 6.17
N ALA A 100 -20.91 -7.07 5.82
CA ALA A 100 -21.77 -7.02 4.63
C ALA A 100 -20.98 -7.08 3.31
N VAL A 101 -19.85 -6.36 3.23
CA VAL A 101 -18.95 -6.38 2.06
C VAL A 101 -18.25 -7.73 1.92
N ILE A 102 -17.79 -8.30 3.04
CA ILE A 102 -17.25 -9.65 3.13
C ILE A 102 -18.29 -10.66 2.63
N ASN A 103 -19.51 -10.66 3.18
CA ASN A 103 -20.53 -11.64 2.82
C ASN A 103 -21.00 -11.52 1.36
N ALA A 104 -21.02 -10.31 0.78
CA ALA A 104 -21.36 -10.12 -0.63
C ALA A 104 -20.22 -10.50 -1.60
N GLY A 105 -18.95 -10.38 -1.17
CA GLY A 105 -17.78 -10.70 -2.00
C GLY A 105 -17.28 -12.15 -1.91
N HIS A 106 -17.61 -12.85 -0.82
CA HIS A 106 -17.07 -14.19 -0.51
C HIS A 106 -17.57 -15.32 -1.43
N SER A 107 -18.69 -15.15 -2.15
CA SER A 107 -19.22 -16.22 -3.02
C SER A 107 -18.52 -16.31 -4.39
N LEU A 108 -17.73 -15.31 -4.78
CA LEU A 108 -17.15 -15.25 -6.13
C LEU A 108 -15.65 -14.90 -6.19
N ILE A 109 -15.06 -14.26 -5.17
CA ILE A 109 -13.66 -13.81 -5.22
C ILE A 109 -12.96 -14.17 -3.90
N ARG A 110 -11.96 -15.07 -3.97
CA ARG A 110 -11.09 -15.44 -2.85
C ARG A 110 -10.16 -14.26 -2.53
N PHE A 111 -10.67 -13.28 -1.79
CA PHE A 111 -9.85 -12.13 -1.40
C PHE A 111 -8.72 -12.59 -0.47
N PRO A 112 -7.44 -12.29 -0.79
CA PRO A 112 -6.33 -12.55 0.11
C PRO A 112 -6.53 -11.75 1.40
N LYS A 113 -6.05 -12.27 2.54
CA LYS A 113 -6.21 -11.67 3.87
C LYS A 113 -4.85 -11.44 4.51
N VAL A 114 -4.73 -10.44 5.38
CA VAL A 114 -3.50 -10.16 6.15
C VAL A 114 -3.87 -9.52 7.49
N ASP A 115 -3.16 -9.83 8.57
CA ASP A 115 -3.39 -9.19 9.87
C ASP A 115 -2.78 -7.78 9.89
N VAL A 116 -3.46 -6.84 10.55
CA VAL A 116 -2.97 -5.45 10.69
C VAL A 116 -1.58 -5.37 11.32
N LYS A 117 -1.24 -6.29 12.23
CA LYS A 117 0.09 -6.38 12.84
C LYS A 117 1.14 -6.81 11.82
N GLU A 118 0.80 -7.75 10.93
CA GLU A 118 1.70 -8.21 9.86
C GLU A 118 1.96 -7.08 8.86
N VAL A 119 0.92 -6.34 8.46
CA VAL A 119 1.06 -5.14 7.63
C VAL A 119 1.96 -4.12 8.32
N ALA A 120 1.67 -3.75 9.57
CA ALA A 120 2.43 -2.74 10.30
C ALA A 120 3.90 -3.14 10.49
N ALA A 121 4.16 -4.39 10.89
CA ALA A 121 5.50 -4.91 11.07
C ALA A 121 6.29 -4.91 9.75
N THR A 122 5.65 -5.28 8.64
CA THR A 122 6.29 -5.21 7.32
C THR A 122 6.61 -3.78 6.92
N LEU A 123 5.66 -2.84 7.02
CA LEU A 123 5.90 -1.46 6.62
C LEU A 123 7.04 -0.82 7.44
N LEU A 124 7.11 -1.09 8.74
CA LEU A 124 8.18 -0.58 9.60
C LEU A 124 9.54 -1.19 9.24
N ASP A 125 9.62 -2.51 9.08
CA ASP A 125 10.85 -3.19 8.68
C ASP A 125 11.38 -2.64 7.35
N GLN A 126 10.52 -2.53 6.35
CA GLN A 126 10.88 -2.11 5.01
C GLN A 126 11.29 -0.63 4.97
N ALA A 127 10.62 0.25 5.72
CA ALA A 127 11.01 1.65 5.84
C ALA A 127 12.37 1.84 6.52
N MET A 128 12.68 1.04 7.54
CA MET A 128 13.94 1.16 8.28
C MET A 128 15.12 0.46 7.58
N ASN A 129 14.89 -0.74 7.08
CA ASN A 129 15.95 -1.64 6.61
C ASN A 129 16.12 -1.66 5.09
N GLY A 130 15.23 -1.00 4.35
CA GLY A 130 15.21 -0.99 2.90
C GLY A 130 14.18 -1.95 2.32
N PHE A 131 13.87 -1.76 1.04
CA PHE A 131 12.81 -2.48 0.36
C PHE A 131 13.31 -3.79 -0.24
N GLU A 132 12.62 -4.89 0.04
CA GLU A 132 12.90 -6.20 -0.55
C GLU A 132 12.63 -6.19 -2.06
N LYS A 133 11.57 -5.47 -2.48
CA LYS A 133 11.19 -5.28 -3.88
C LYS A 133 10.27 -4.07 -4.05
N GLU A 134 10.08 -3.64 -5.30
CA GLU A 134 9.27 -2.47 -5.67
C GLU A 134 7.79 -2.61 -5.27
N THR A 135 7.25 -3.83 -5.33
CA THR A 135 5.84 -4.12 -4.97
C THR A 135 5.76 -5.34 -4.07
N LEU A 136 5.23 -5.15 -2.87
CA LEU A 136 4.94 -6.20 -1.89
C LEU A 136 3.48 -6.61 -2.04
N GLU A 137 3.27 -7.87 -2.43
CA GLU A 137 1.95 -8.47 -2.51
C GLU A 137 1.52 -8.97 -1.12
N ASN A 138 0.27 -9.37 -0.98
CA ASN A 138 -0.31 -9.78 0.31
C ASN A 138 0.53 -10.87 1.02
N GLU A 139 1.01 -11.87 0.28
CA GLU A 139 1.84 -12.95 0.81
C GLU A 139 3.20 -12.46 1.33
N ASP A 140 3.77 -11.40 0.74
CA ASP A 140 5.00 -10.78 1.24
C ASP A 140 4.75 -10.07 2.57
N LEU A 141 3.62 -9.36 2.70
CA LEU A 141 3.25 -8.69 3.94
C LEU A 141 3.07 -9.69 5.09
N ILE A 142 2.47 -10.86 4.80
CA ILE A 142 2.36 -11.94 5.79
C ILE A 142 3.75 -12.45 6.15
N ARG A 143 4.54 -12.85 5.15
CA ARG A 143 5.85 -13.48 5.36
C ARG A 143 6.82 -12.58 6.13
N ILE A 144 6.95 -11.32 5.71
CA ILE A 144 7.86 -10.35 6.35
C ILE A 144 7.33 -10.01 7.73
N GLY A 145 6.03 -9.71 7.85
CA GLY A 145 5.40 -9.36 9.11
C GLY A 145 5.55 -10.44 10.17
N GLN A 146 5.26 -11.70 9.83
CA GLN A 146 5.44 -12.84 10.73
C GLN A 146 6.89 -13.01 11.16
N LYS A 147 7.84 -12.91 10.23
CA LYS A 147 9.27 -12.99 10.54
C LYS A 147 9.69 -11.93 11.55
N VAL A 148 9.24 -10.68 11.37
CA VAL A 148 9.57 -9.55 12.25
C VAL A 148 8.95 -9.74 13.64
N LEU A 149 7.65 -10.08 13.69
CA LEU A 149 6.92 -10.26 14.95
C LEU A 149 7.50 -11.42 15.78
N SER A 150 7.79 -12.57 15.16
CA SER A 150 8.41 -13.69 15.86
C SER A 150 9.83 -13.39 16.35
N ALA A 151 10.57 -12.49 15.70
CA ALA A 151 11.88 -12.05 16.19
C ALA A 151 11.75 -11.13 17.42
N GLN A 152 10.73 -10.27 17.47
CA GLN A 152 10.47 -9.40 18.63
C GLN A 152 10.03 -10.19 19.86
N GLU A 153 9.19 -11.22 19.69
CA GLU A 153 8.76 -12.10 20.77
C GLU A 153 9.93 -12.85 21.40
N LYS A 154 10.93 -13.26 20.60
CA LYS A 154 12.15 -13.94 21.11
C LYS A 154 13.12 -13.00 21.81
N SER A 155 12.99 -11.69 21.60
CA SER A 155 13.89 -10.66 22.16
C SER A 155 13.32 -10.00 23.42
N SER A 156 12.10 -10.40 23.84
CA SER A 156 11.37 -9.88 25.01
C SER A 156 11.38 -10.90 26.14
#